data_AF-A0A2L1S291-F1
#
_entry.id   AF-A0A2L1S291-F1
#
_cell.length_a   1.000
_cell.length_b   1.000
_cell.length_c   1.000
_cell.angle_alpha   90.00
_cell.angle_beta   90.00
_cell.angle_gamma   90.00
#
_symmetry.space_group_name_H-M   'P 1'
#
loop_
_entity.id
_entity.type
_entity.pdbx_description
1 polymer ?
#
loop_
_entity_poly.entity_id
_entity_poly.type
_entity_poly.pdbx_seq_one_letter_code
_entity_poly.pdbx_strand_id
1 'polypeptide(L)'
;MEYILAALVGLFITIGTYLLLSRSVIRMLIGLTIFSNGVLLLIFTAGRLTQEVAPIVPEGLEVPEGAIANPLPQALILTAIVIGFSMFAFLLVLAFRAYQSLDADNTDTMRLAEPDNAPNPPLSY
;
A
#
# COMPACT_ATOMS: atom_id res chain seq x y z
N MET A 1 -16.22 14.17 -12.14
CA MET A 1 -15.43 13.79 -10.95
C MET A 1 -14.64 12.51 -11.17
N GLU A 2 -15.23 11.49 -11.79
CA GLU A 2 -14.58 10.19 -12.03
C GLU A 2 -13.25 10.30 -12.79
N TYR A 3 -13.16 11.11 -13.85
CA TYR A 3 -11.92 11.32 -14.59
C TYR A 3 -10.77 11.92 -13.75
N ILE A 4 -11.09 12.85 -12.84
CA ILE A 4 -10.11 13.48 -11.96
C ILE A 4 -9.57 12.44 -10.97
N LEU A 5 -10.47 11.64 -10.38
CA LEU A 5 -10.07 10.58 -9.46
C LEU A 5 -9.27 9.48 -10.17
N ALA A 6 -9.63 9.11 -11.39
CA ALA A 6 -8.86 8.16 -12.19
C ALA A 6 -7.43 8.67 -12.46
N ALA A 7 -7.28 9.95 -12.81
CA ALA A 7 -5.96 10.57 -12.97
C ALA A 7 -5.16 10.58 -11.66
N LEU A 8 -5.82 10.87 -10.53
CA LEU A 8 -5.20 10.88 -9.20
C LEU A 8 -4.76 9.48 -8.76
N VAL A 9 -5.58 8.46 -9.00
CA VAL A 9 -5.22 7.05 -8.78
C VAL A 9 -3.99 6.68 -9.63
N GLY A 10 -4.01 7.02 -10.93
CA GLY A 10 -2.86 6.79 -11.81
C GLY A 10 -1.58 7.46 -11.31
N LEU A 11 -1.68 8.69 -10.80
CA LEU A 11 -0.55 9.41 -10.20
C LEU A 11 -0.01 8.70 -8.95
N PHE A 12 -0.88 8.27 -8.03
CA PHE A 12 -0.48 7.57 -6.81
C PHE A 12 0.19 6.23 -7.11
N ILE A 13 -0.38 5.45 -8.04
CA ILE A 13 0.21 4.18 -8.48
C ILE A 13 1.58 4.43 -9.12
N THR A 14 1.69 5.43 -10.01
CA THR A 14 2.96 5.75 -10.68
C THR A 14 4.04 6.18 -9.69
N ILE A 15 3.73 7.09 -8.75
CA ILE A 15 4.68 7.56 -7.74
C ILE A 15 5.06 6.41 -6.79
N GLY A 16 4.08 5.63 -6.35
CA GLY A 16 4.30 4.48 -5.47
C GLY A 16 5.23 3.45 -6.12
N THR A 17 4.95 3.07 -7.37
CA THR A 17 5.82 2.18 -8.14
C THR A 17 7.21 2.77 -8.32
N TYR A 18 7.33 4.05 -8.71
CA TYR A 18 8.64 4.69 -8.88
C TYR A 18 9.50 4.64 -7.60
N LEU A 19 8.90 4.89 -6.44
CA LEU A 19 9.60 4.83 -5.15
C LEU A 19 9.92 3.40 -4.72
N LEU A 20 9.08 2.42 -5.06
CA LEU A 20 9.36 0.99 -4.82
C LEU A 20 10.56 0.49 -5.63
N LEU A 21 10.84 1.08 -6.80
CA LEU A 21 12.05 0.77 -7.59
C LEU A 21 13.30 1.52 -7.11
N SER A 22 13.20 2.31 -6.05
CA SER A 22 14.35 3.01 -5.50
C SER A 22 15.27 2.07 -4.73
N ARG A 23 16.55 2.45 -4.65
CA ARG A 23 17.58 1.67 -3.95
C ARG A 23 17.58 1.86 -2.42
N SER A 24 16.83 2.83 -1.91
CA SER A 24 16.79 3.14 -0.46
C SER A 24 15.58 2.49 0.17
N VAL A 25 15.78 1.73 1.25
CA VAL A 25 14.68 1.03 1.94
C VAL A 25 13.66 2.01 2.49
N ILE A 26 14.08 3.15 3.03
CA ILE A 26 13.17 4.21 3.49
C ILE A 26 12.28 4.71 2.35
N ARG A 27 12.85 4.96 1.16
CA ARG A 27 12.08 5.41 -0.01
C ARG A 27 11.11 4.34 -0.49
N MET A 28 11.50 3.06 -0.46
CA MET A 28 10.60 1.95 -0.76
C MET A 28 9.43 1.88 0.23
N LEU A 29 9.65 2.09 1.53
CA LEU A 29 8.59 2.12 2.53
C LEU A 29 7.58 3.25 2.27
N ILE A 30 8.05 4.45 1.96
CA ILE A 30 7.19 5.59 1.58
C ILE A 30 6.42 5.26 0.29
N GLY A 31 7.10 4.65 -0.69
CA GLY A 31 6.50 4.18 -1.92
C GLY A 31 5.37 3.19 -1.70
N LEU A 32 5.56 2.24 -0.77
CA LEU A 32 4.54 1.27 -0.38
C LEU A 32 3.31 1.95 0.23
N THR A 33 3.51 2.97 1.08
CA THR A 33 2.38 3.71 1.67
C THR A 33 1.59 4.48 0.60
N ILE A 34 2.28 5.16 -0.31
CA ILE A 34 1.63 5.91 -1.40
C ILE A 34 0.89 4.95 -2.35
N PHE A 35 1.53 3.84 -2.72
CA PHE A 35 0.94 2.81 -3.56
C PHE A 35 -0.33 2.23 -2.92
N SER A 36 -0.27 1.88 -1.62
CA SER A 36 -1.41 1.38 -0.86
C SER A 36 -2.59 2.38 -0.86
N ASN A 37 -2.32 3.66 -0.63
CA ASN A 37 -3.35 4.71 -0.73
C ASN A 37 -3.94 4.81 -2.14
N GLY A 38 -3.13 4.65 -3.19
CA GLY A 38 -3.61 4.57 -4.57
C GLY A 38 -4.58 3.40 -4.80
N VAL A 39 -4.31 2.24 -4.22
CA VAL A 39 -5.20 1.07 -4.27
C VAL A 39 -6.50 1.32 -3.48
N LEU A 40 -6.42 1.96 -2.31
CA LEU A 40 -7.63 2.34 -1.54
C LEU A 40 -8.53 3.28 -2.35
N LEU A 41 -7.94 4.28 -3.03
CA LEU A 41 -8.66 5.18 -3.93
C LEU A 41 -9.25 4.44 -5.14
N LEU A 42 -8.52 3.47 -5.71
CA LEU A 42 -9.03 2.65 -6.79
C LEU A 42 -10.29 1.88 -6.37
N ILE A 43 -10.26 1.22 -5.21
CA ILE A 43 -11.43 0.51 -4.64
C ILE A 43 -12.59 1.48 -4.41
N PHE A 44 -12.30 2.68 -3.88
CA PHE A 44 -13.30 3.72 -3.67
C PHE A 44 -13.97 4.15 -4.98
N THR A 45 -13.20 4.39 -6.03
CA THR A 45 -13.73 4.78 -7.35
C THR A 45 -14.54 3.67 -8.02
N ALA A 46 -14.18 2.39 -7.81
CA ALA A 46 -14.92 1.24 -8.33
C ALA A 46 -16.32 1.09 -7.69
N GLY A 47 -16.52 1.67 -6.51
CA GLY A 47 -17.76 1.62 -5.74
C GLY A 47 -18.96 2.37 -6.31
N ARG A 48 -18.78 3.11 -7.41
CA ARG A 48 -19.63 4.21 -7.92
C ARG A 48 -19.78 5.34 -6.90
N LEU A 49 -19.41 6.54 -7.34
CA LEU A 49 -19.46 7.77 -6.54
C LEU A 49 -20.87 8.37 -6.58
N THR A 50 -21.88 7.65 -6.09
CA THR A 50 -23.20 8.24 -5.87
C THR A 50 -23.15 9.12 -4.61
N GLN A 51 -23.60 10.38 -4.74
CA GLN A 51 -23.56 11.41 -3.70
C GLN A 51 -24.60 11.24 -2.59
N GLU A 52 -25.18 10.06 -2.44
CA GLU A 52 -26.39 9.91 -1.65
C GLU A 52 -26.00 9.30 -0.32
N VAL A 53 -26.11 10.11 0.75
CA VAL A 53 -26.19 9.78 2.19
C VAL A 53 -25.28 8.65 2.71
N ALA A 54 -24.58 8.91 3.83
CA ALA A 54 -23.78 7.89 4.50
C ALA A 54 -24.61 6.60 4.72
N PRO A 55 -24.04 5.40 4.51
CA PRO A 55 -24.78 4.14 4.59
C PRO A 55 -25.00 3.74 6.06
N ILE A 56 -25.77 4.56 6.76
CA ILE A 56 -26.09 4.45 8.18
C ILE A 56 -27.61 4.52 8.28
N VAL A 57 -28.21 3.51 8.91
CA VAL A 57 -29.65 3.48 9.14
C VAL A 57 -29.98 4.44 10.29
N PRO A 58 -30.89 5.41 10.11
CA PRO A 58 -31.31 6.31 11.19
C PRO A 58 -32.00 5.54 12.33
N GLU A 59 -31.92 6.07 13.54
CA GLU A 59 -32.59 5.48 14.70
C GLU A 59 -34.11 5.41 14.49
N GLY A 60 -34.70 4.22 14.69
CA GLY A 60 -36.13 3.99 14.55
C GLY A 60 -36.57 3.45 13.19
N LEU A 61 -35.65 3.23 12.25
CA LEU A 61 -35.92 2.63 10.95
C LEU A 61 -35.19 1.28 10.78
N GLU A 62 -35.81 0.34 10.07
CA GLU A 62 -35.15 -0.93 9.70
C GLU A 62 -34.39 -0.83 8.36
N VAL A 63 -34.72 0.17 7.54
CA VAL A 63 -34.18 0.37 6.19
C VAL A 63 -33.84 1.86 6.03
N PRO A 64 -32.70 2.22 5.40
CA PRO A 64 -32.36 3.62 5.19
C PRO A 64 -33.38 4.33 4.29
N GLU A 65 -33.68 5.58 4.61
CA GLU A 65 -34.55 6.43 3.80
C GLU A 65 -33.78 6.98 2.59
N GLY A 66 -34.26 6.65 1.39
CA GLY A 66 -33.68 7.12 0.13
C GLY A 66 -32.53 6.27 -0.37
N ALA A 67 -31.79 6.82 -1.33
CA ALA A 67 -30.59 6.16 -1.85
C ALA A 67 -29.41 6.39 -0.89
N ILE A 68 -28.59 5.36 -0.71
CA ILE A 68 -27.39 5.39 0.14
C ILE A 68 -26.14 5.04 -0.67
N ALA A 69 -24.99 5.51 -0.20
CA ALA A 69 -23.71 5.15 -0.78
C ALA A 69 -23.48 3.64 -0.63
N ASN A 70 -22.77 3.04 -1.58
CA ASN A 70 -22.48 1.61 -1.52
C ASN A 70 -21.64 1.28 -0.27
N PRO A 71 -22.13 0.45 0.67
CA PRO A 71 -21.39 0.11 1.88
C PRO A 71 -20.26 -0.89 1.64
N LEU A 72 -20.32 -1.66 0.54
CA LEU A 72 -19.35 -2.73 0.27
C LEU A 72 -17.91 -2.20 0.07
N PRO A 73 -17.65 -1.21 -0.82
CA PRO A 73 -16.32 -0.62 -0.95
C PRO A 73 -15.80 0.00 0.36
N GLN A 74 -16.68 0.59 1.17
CA GLN A 74 -16.30 1.25 2.42
C GLN A 74 -15.81 0.23 3.45
N ALA A 75 -16.53 -0.89 3.61
CA ALA A 75 -16.10 -1.99 4.47
C ALA A 75 -14.76 -2.59 4.00
N LEU A 76 -14.60 -2.82 2.69
CA LEU A 76 -13.36 -3.34 2.11
C LEU A 76 -12.17 -2.40 2.36
N ILE A 77 -12.35 -1.10 2.20
CA ILE A 77 -11.31 -0.08 2.45
C ILE A 77 -10.91 -0.09 3.94
N LEU A 78 -11.87 -0.15 4.86
CA LEU A 78 -11.56 -0.20 6.29
C LEU A 78 -10.72 -1.43 6.67
N THR A 79 -11.07 -2.60 6.13
CA THR A 79 -10.28 -3.82 6.30
C THR A 79 -8.88 -3.67 5.71
N ALA A 80 -8.78 -3.14 4.49
CA ALA A 80 -7.50 -2.94 3.82
C ALA A 80 -6.59 -1.95 4.56
N ILE A 81 -7.15 -0.89 5.17
CA ILE A 81 -6.40 0.07 5.99
C ILE A 81 -5.73 -0.62 7.19
N VAL A 82 -6.47 -1.47 7.93
CA VAL A 82 -5.94 -2.14 9.12
C VAL A 82 -4.85 -3.14 8.77
N ILE A 83 -5.05 -3.94 7.71
CA ILE A 83 -4.04 -4.88 7.20
C ILE A 83 -2.80 -4.13 6.73
N GLY A 84 -2.99 -3.07 5.93
CA GLY A 84 -1.92 -2.24 5.41
C GLY A 84 -1.09 -1.58 6.51
N PHE A 85 -1.75 -1.04 7.54
CA PHE A 85 -1.08 -0.47 8.71
C PHE A 85 -0.25 -1.52 9.47
N SER A 86 -0.82 -2.69 9.72
CA SER A 86 -0.13 -3.78 10.44
C SER A 86 1.11 -4.27 9.67
N MET A 87 0.98 -4.46 8.36
CA MET A 87 2.10 -4.84 7.50
C MET A 87 3.15 -3.72 7.41
N PHE A 88 2.74 -2.46 7.32
CA PHE A 88 3.66 -1.33 7.30
C PHE A 88 4.45 -1.20 8.60
N ALA A 89 3.80 -1.33 9.76
CA ALA A 89 4.46 -1.31 11.06
C ALA A 89 5.50 -2.43 11.19
N PHE A 90 5.15 -3.64 10.74
CA PHE A 90 6.07 -4.77 10.69
C PHE A 90 7.28 -4.48 9.78
N LEU A 91 7.03 -4.03 8.54
CA LEU A 91 8.10 -3.71 7.59
C LEU A 91 9.01 -2.59 8.07
N LEU A 92 8.46 -1.59 8.77
CA LEU A 92 9.21 -0.50 9.36
C LEU A 92 10.18 -1.00 10.43
N VAL A 93 9.70 -1.86 11.34
CA VAL A 93 10.55 -2.48 12.38
C VAL A 93 11.59 -3.41 11.75
N LEU A 94 11.22 -4.17 10.72
CA LEU A 94 12.15 -5.02 9.98
C LEU A 94 13.25 -4.20 9.31
N ALA A 95 12.89 -3.13 8.61
CA ALA A 95 13.83 -2.21 7.97
C ALA A 95 14.78 -1.57 9.01
N PHE A 96 14.23 -1.14 10.15
CA PHE A 96 15.03 -0.61 11.24
C PHE A 96 16.03 -1.63 11.80
N ARG A 97 15.62 -2.89 11.98
CA ARG A 97 16.49 -3.98 12.43
C ARG A 97 17.55 -4.32 11.39
N ALA A 98 17.18 -4.35 10.11
CA ALA A 98 18.09 -4.58 8.99
C ALA A 98 19.17 -3.49 8.93
N TYR A 99 18.78 -2.23 9.06
CA TYR A 99 19.70 -1.09 9.14
C TYR A 99 20.68 -1.25 10.30
N GLN A 100 20.22 -1.61 11.51
CA GLN A 100 21.11 -1.83 12.65
C GLN A 100 22.07 -3.01 12.47
N SER A 101 21.69 -4.03 11.73
CA SER A 101 22.54 -5.22 11.49
C SER A 101 23.54 -5.04 10.35
N LEU A 102 23.15 -4.30 9.30
CA LEU A 102 23.92 -4.19 8.06
C LEU A 102 24.62 -2.83 7.91
N ASP A 103 24.26 -1.85 8.75
CA ASP A 103 24.67 -0.44 8.66
C ASP A 103 24.51 0.15 7.24
N ALA A 104 23.49 -0.32 6.53
CA ALA A 104 23.20 -0.01 5.15
C ALA A 104 21.70 0.25 4.98
N ASP A 105 21.36 1.29 4.20
CA ASP A 105 20.00 1.55 3.71
C ASP A 105 19.86 1.29 2.19
N ASN A 106 20.99 1.11 1.50
CA ASN A 106 21.01 0.84 0.06
C ASN A 106 20.90 -0.67 -0.20
N THR A 107 19.86 -1.08 -0.91
CA THR A 107 19.60 -2.49 -1.25
C THR A 107 20.76 -3.12 -2.04
N ASP A 108 21.49 -2.37 -2.87
CA ASP A 108 22.66 -2.87 -3.60
C ASP A 108 23.80 -3.30 -2.66
N THR A 109 23.84 -2.73 -1.45
CA THR A 109 24.88 -3.01 -0.45
C THR A 109 24.45 -4.05 0.58
N MET A 110 23.17 -4.45 0.61
CA MET A 110 22.62 -5.44 1.54
C MET A 110 22.93 -6.89 1.09
N ARG A 111 24.21 -7.23 0.91
CA ARG A 111 24.67 -8.47 0.25
C ARG A 111 25.19 -9.55 1.18
N LEU A 112 24.58 -9.71 2.37
CA LEU A 112 25.03 -10.71 3.35
C LEU A 112 25.00 -12.16 2.80
N ALA A 113 24.01 -12.49 1.96
CA ALA A 113 23.85 -13.82 1.38
C ALA A 113 24.72 -14.07 0.14
N GLU A 114 25.02 -13.02 -0.64
CA GLU A 114 25.80 -13.08 -1.89
C GLU A 114 26.92 -12.02 -1.90
N PRO A 115 27.96 -12.20 -1.08
CA PRO A 115 29.08 -11.27 -1.02
C PRO A 115 29.84 -11.27 -2.36
N ASP A 116 30.36 -10.10 -2.77
CA ASP A 116 31.07 -9.91 -4.04
C ASP A 116 32.24 -10.88 -4.27
N ASN A 117 32.86 -11.34 -3.19
CA ASN A 117 34.03 -12.23 -3.21
C ASN A 117 33.69 -13.68 -2.83
N ALA A 118 32.44 -14.11 -3.01
CA ALA A 118 32.08 -15.51 -2.77
C ALA A 118 32.81 -16.45 -3.75
N PRO A 119 33.39 -17.58 -3.29
CA PRO A 119 33.96 -18.57 -4.19
C PRO A 119 32.86 -19.17 -5.08
N ASN A 120 33.15 -19.34 -6.38
CA ASN A 120 32.20 -19.94 -7.31
C ASN A 120 31.76 -21.32 -6.80
N PRO A 121 30.46 -21.67 -6.92
CA PRO A 121 30.00 -23.01 -6.56
C PRO A 121 30.75 -24.07 -7.38
N PRO A 122 31.01 -25.25 -6.80
CA PRO A 122 31.72 -26.31 -7.50
C PRO A 122 30.96 -26.68 -8.78
N LEU A 123 31.65 -26.58 -9.93
CA LEU A 123 31.09 -26.84 -11.26
C LEU A 123 30.86 -28.34 -11.55
N SER A 124 31.12 -29.21 -10.57
CA SER A 124 30.85 -30.64 -10.65
C SER A 124 29.52 -30.96 -9.97
N TYR A 125 28.47 -31.11 -10.77
CA TYR A 125 27.32 -31.94 -10.43
C TYR A 125 27.58 -33.38 -10.88
#